data_AF-A0A842Y4T9-F1
#
_entry.id   AF-A0A842Y4T9-F1
#
_cell.length_a   1.000
_cell.length_b   1.000
_cell.length_c   1.000
_cell.angle_alpha   90.00
_cell.angle_beta   90.00
_cell.angle_gamma   90.00
#
_symmetry.space_group_name_H-M   'P 1'
#
loop_
_entity.id
_entity.type
_entity.pdbx_description
1 polymer ?
#
loop_
_entity_poly.entity_id
_entity_poly.type
_entity_poly.pdbx_seq_one_letter_code
_entity_poly.pdbx_strand_id
1 'polypeptide(L)' 'VITSNVSSLPELAGDAGITINPNDVESLKNIIIDILSDNELKKKLIKRGLQQSSKFTWENCASQTSKIYDLVSDKL' A
#
# COMPACT_ATOMS: atom_id res chain seq x y z
N VAL A 1 -1.82 5.10 6.40
CA VAL A 1 -3.19 4.67 6.00
C VAL A 1 -3.58 3.49 6.86
N ILE A 2 -4.82 3.45 7.37
CA ILE A 2 -5.42 2.25 7.94
C ILE A 2 -6.40 1.70 6.90
N THR A 3 -6.37 0.40 6.63
CA THR A 3 -7.22 -0.21 5.62
C THR A 3 -7.64 -1.62 6.00
N SER A 4 -8.55 -2.23 5.26
CA SER A 4 -9.01 -3.59 5.52
C SER A 4 -8.00 -4.63 5.03
N ASN A 5 -7.94 -5.77 5.69
CA ASN A 5 -7.05 -6.88 5.33
C ASN A 5 -7.65 -7.84 4.28
N VAL A 6 -8.50 -7.32 3.38
CA VAL A 6 -9.25 -8.10 2.38
C VAL A 6 -8.93 -7.64 0.96
N SER A 7 -9.09 -8.54 -0.02
CA SER A 7 -8.83 -8.26 -1.44
C SER A 7 -7.36 -7.85 -1.68
N SER A 8 -7.11 -6.90 -2.58
CA SER A 8 -5.79 -6.38 -2.96
C SER A 8 -5.19 -5.38 -1.96
N LEU A 9 -5.92 -5.01 -0.90
CA LEU A 9 -5.48 -3.99 0.04
C LEU A 9 -4.23 -4.39 0.85
N PRO A 10 -4.07 -5.64 1.33
CA PRO A 10 -2.82 -6.07 1.97
C PRO A 10 -1.62 -5.97 1.06
N GLU A 11 -1.78 -6.37 -0.22
CA GLU A 11 -0.71 -6.33 -1.22
C GLU A 11 -0.27 -4.88 -1.49
N LEU A 12 -1.23 -3.97 -1.69
CA LEU A 12 -0.94 -2.56 -1.95
C LEU A 12 -0.34 -1.86 -0.73
N ALA A 13 -0.91 -2.11 0.45
CA ALA A 13 -0.47 -1.49 1.70
C ALA A 13 0.96 -1.92 2.08
N GLY A 14 1.31 -3.18 1.85
CA GLY A 14 2.59 -3.76 2.28
C GLY A 14 2.89 -3.44 3.74
N ASP A 15 4.16 -3.14 4.05
CA ASP A 15 4.61 -2.77 5.40
C ASP A 15 4.34 -1.30 5.79
N ALA A 16 3.68 -0.55 4.91
CA ALA A 16 3.49 0.90 5.03
C ALA A 16 2.11 1.30 5.52
N GLY A 17 1.09 0.49 5.24
CA GLY A 17 -0.25 0.63 5.82
C GLY A 17 -0.44 -0.27 7.04
N ILE A 18 -1.43 0.07 7.86
CA ILE A 18 -1.93 -0.86 8.89
C ILE A 18 -3.18 -1.52 8.32
N THR A 19 -3.17 -2.84 8.22
CA THR A 19 -4.31 -3.63 7.71
C THR A 19 -5.04 -4.29 8.87
N ILE A 20 -6.36 -4.17 8.90
CA ILE A 20 -7.20 -4.71 9.98
C ILE A 20 -8.37 -5.53 9.43
N ASN A 21 -8.98 -6.37 10.28
CA ASN A 21 -10.28 -6.95 9.96
C ASN A 21 -11.31 -5.81 9.82
N PRO A 22 -12.03 -5.67 8.68
CA PRO A 22 -13.00 -4.60 8.47
C PRO A 22 -14.15 -4.59 9.49
N ASN A 23 -14.45 -5.74 10.10
CA ASN A 23 -15.54 -5.88 11.07
C ASN A 23 -15.07 -5.68 12.53
N ASP A 24 -13.79 -5.40 12.77
CA ASP A 24 -13.24 -5.17 14.10
C ASP A 24 -13.13 -3.66 14.40
N VAL A 25 -14.28 -3.09 14.80
CA VAL A 25 -14.41 -1.66 15.10
C VAL A 25 -13.53 -1.23 16.28
N GLU A 26 -13.35 -2.12 17.26
CA GLU A 26 -12.59 -1.82 18.46
C GLU A 26 -11.09 -1.69 18.14
N SER A 27 -10.56 -2.61 17.32
CA SER A 27 -9.19 -2.52 16.82
C SER A 27 -8.96 -1.24 16.00
N LEU A 28 -9.89 -0.89 15.10
CA LEU A 28 -9.81 0.36 14.33
C LEU A 28 -9.72 1.59 15.24
N LYS A 29 -10.59 1.67 16.26
CA LYS A 29 -10.60 2.77 17.22
C LYS A 29 -9.25 2.89 17.94
N ASN A 30 -8.72 1.79 18.46
CA ASN A 30 -7.49 1.80 19.24
C ASN A 30 -6.29 2.21 18.38
N ILE A 31 -6.19 1.72 17.13
CA ILE A 31 -5.13 2.10 16.20
C ILE A 31 -5.20 3.59 15.85
N ILE A 32 -6.40 4.14 15.66
CA ILE A 32 -6.55 5.59 15.42
C ILE A 32 -6.02 6.38 16.62
N ILE A 33 -6.36 5.98 17.84
CA ILE A 33 -5.88 6.62 19.07
C ILE A 33 -4.35 6.52 19.18
N ASP A 34 -3.77 5.36 18.91
CA ASP A 34 -2.32 5.13 18.97
C ASP A 34 -1.56 6.05 17.99
N ILE A 35 -2.03 6.15 16.74
CA ILE A 35 -1.40 7.01 15.72
C ILE A 35 -1.52 8.49 16.08
N LEU A 36 -2.62 8.90 16.71
CA LEU A 36 -2.82 10.29 17.13
C LEU A 36 -1.99 10.64 18.37
N SER A 37 -1.72 9.66 19.23
CA SER A 37 -1.02 9.86 20.50
C SER A 37 0.50 9.67 20.39
N ASP A 38 0.96 8.85 19.45
CA ASP A 38 2.38 8.57 19.20
C ASP A 38 2.88 9.24 17.92
N ASN A 39 3.57 10.36 18.09
CA ASN A 39 4.17 11.13 16.99
C ASN A 39 5.29 10.37 16.26
N GLU A 40 6.02 9.49 16.94
CA GLU A 40 7.10 8.72 16.31
C GLU A 40 6.54 7.60 15.45
N LEU A 41 5.50 6.90 15.94
CA LEU A 41 4.72 5.97 15.13
C LEU A 41 4.16 6.66 13.87
N LYS A 42 3.54 7.83 14.04
CA LYS A 42 3.00 8.62 12.91
C LYS A 42 4.07 8.96 11.88
N LYS A 43 5.23 9.50 12.29
CA LYS A 43 6.35 9.81 11.39
C LYS A 43 6.85 8.57 10.66
N LYS A 44 6.98 7.44 11.36
CA LYS A 44 7.40 6.15 10.78
C LYS A 44 6.43 5.68 9.70
N LEU A 45 5.12 5.73 9.96
CA LEU A 45 4.09 5.36 9.00
C LEU A 45 4.08 6.30 7.78
N ILE A 46 4.26 7.61 7.97
CA ILE A 46 4.37 8.57 6.85
C ILE A 46 5.57 8.22 5.96
N LYS A 47 6.75 8.04 6.57
CA LYS A 47 7.98 7.70 5.83
C LYS A 47 7.80 6.42 5.01
N ARG A 48 7.24 5.37 5.63
CA ARG A 48 6.97 4.10 4.94
C ARG A 48 5.93 4.26 3.84
N GLY A 49 4.88 5.05 4.07
CA GLY A 49 3.87 5.37 3.06
C GLY A 49 4.47 5.97 1.81
N LEU A 50 5.35 6.97 1.97
CA LEU A 50 6.05 7.60 0.84
C LEU A 50 6.98 6.62 0.10
N GLN A 51 7.66 5.74 0.83
CA GLN A 51 8.51 4.69 0.21
C GLN A 51 7.70 3.62 -0.52
N GLN A 52 6.50 3.30 -0.04
CA GLN A 52 5.63 2.31 -0.69
C GLN A 52 5.00 2.91 -1.94
N SER A 53 4.49 4.15 -1.87
CA SER A 53 3.89 4.81 -3.04
C SER A 53 4.89 5.01 -4.17
N SER A 54 6.16 5.30 -3.87
CA SER A 54 7.20 5.47 -4.89
C SER A 54 7.50 4.20 -5.70
N LYS A 55 7.04 3.02 -5.28
CA LYS A 55 7.17 1.77 -6.05
C LYS A 55 6.18 1.72 -7.22
N PHE A 56 5.05 2.41 -7.12
CA PHE A 56 3.94 2.35 -8.07
C PHE A 56 3.87 3.65 -8.88
N THR A 57 4.74 3.76 -9.89
CA THR A 57 4.76 4.91 -10.80
C THR A 57 4.13 4.56 -12.16
N TRP A 58 3.61 5.58 -12.85
CA TRP A 58 3.05 5.40 -14.18
C TRP A 58 4.11 5.00 -15.20
N GLU A 59 5.34 5.51 -15.06
CA GLU A 59 6.46 5.17 -15.91
C GLU A 59 6.80 3.67 -15.79
N ASN A 60 6.81 3.13 -14.57
CA ASN A 60 7.04 1.71 -14.33
C ASN A 60 5.89 0.86 -14.90
N CYS A 61 4.65 1.31 -14.75
CA CYS A 61 3.49 0.64 -15.32
C CYS A 61 3.58 0.59 -16.86
N ALA A 62 3.76 1.75 -17.50
CA ALA A 62 3.85 1.85 -18.95
C ALA A 62 5.03 1.03 -19.51
N SER A 63 6.20 1.10 -18.89
CA SER A 63 7.38 0.32 -19.28
C SER A 63 7.12 -1.19 -19.19
N GLN A 64 6.51 -1.65 -18.10
CA GLN A 64 6.19 -3.07 -17.93
C GLN A 64 5.13 -3.55 -18.91
N THR A 65 4.08 -2.76 -19.15
CA THR A 65 3.02 -3.09 -20.11
C THR A 65 3.56 -3.14 -21.54
N SER A 66 4.37 -2.14 -21.96
CA SER A 66 4.97 -2.11 -23.30
C SER A 66 5.83 -3.34 -23.57
N LYS A 67 6.66 -3.76 -22.61
CA LYS A 67 7.49 -4.97 -22.74
C LYS A 67 6.67 -6.22 -23.04
N ILE A 68 5.46 -6.33 -22.49
CA ILE A 68 4.58 -7.46 -22.76
C ILE A 68 4.02 -7.37 -24.19
N TYR A 69 3.67 -6.17 -24.65
CA TYR A 69 3.24 -5.98 -26.04
C TYR A 69 4.35 -6.33 -27.03
N ASP A 70 5.59 -5.88 -26.80
CA ASP A 70 6.75 -6.21 -27.63
C ASP A 70 6.98 -7.74 -27.66
N LEU A 71 6.96 -8.39 -26.49
CA LEU A 71 7.14 -9.85 -26.36
C LEU A 71 6.10 -10.65 -27.14
N VAL A 72 4.86 -10.18 -27.20
CA VAL A 72 3.78 -10.84 -27.94
C VAL A 72 3.88 -10.55 -29.44
N SER A 73 4.27 -9.33 -29.81
CA SER A 73 4.48 -8.94 -31.21
C SER A 73 5.63 -9.70 -31.87
N ASP A 74 6.73 -9.94 -31.16
CA ASP A 74 7.90 -10.66 -31.69
C ASP A 74 7.67 -12.18 -31.87
N LYS A 75 6.54 -12.72 -31.37
CA LYS A 75 6.17 -14.14 -31.49
C LYS A 75 5.21 -14.44 -32.64
N LEU A 76 4.76 -13.41 -33.36
CA LEU A 76 3.92 -13.51 -34.57
C LEU A 76 4.79 -13.43 -35.82
#